data_AF-A0A2P4S975-F1
#
_entry.id   AF-A0A2P4S975-F1
#
_cell.length_a   1.000
_cell.length_b   1.000
_cell.length_c   1.000
_cell.angle_alpha   90.00
_cell.angle_beta   90.00
_cell.angle_gamma   90.00
#
_symmetry.space_group_name_H-M   'P 1'
#
loop_
_entity.id
_entity.type
_entity.pdbx_description
1 polymer ?
#
loop_
_entity_poly.entity_id
_entity_poly.type
_entity_poly.pdbx_seq_one_letter_code
_entity_poly.pdbx_strand_id
1 'polypeptide(L)'
;PPRAACVYTSCYCEENVWKLCEYIRSQDRYPLEEFYAVFISNDRRMIPLWKQKSGHGDEPVVWDYHVILLHVPGGEQNFIYDLDTVLPFPCPFETYSTEAFRPDDSLHPEFHRY
;
A
#
# COMPACT_ATOMS: atom_id res chain seq x y z
N PRO A 1 2.84 -7.65 12.92
CA PRO A 1 3.62 -6.79 13.85
C PRO A 1 3.19 -5.32 13.78
N PRO A 2 3.43 -4.50 14.82
CA PRO A 2 3.36 -3.04 14.72
C PRO A 2 4.32 -2.52 13.64
N ARG A 3 3.99 -1.40 12.99
CA ARG A 3 4.77 -0.80 11.88
C ARG A 3 6.28 -0.72 12.17
N ALA A 4 6.65 -0.28 13.37
CA ALA A 4 8.05 -0.09 13.77
C ALA A 4 8.85 -1.41 13.95
N ALA A 5 8.16 -2.55 14.02
CA ALA A 5 8.77 -3.87 14.15
C ALA A 5 8.77 -4.65 12.83
N CYS A 6 8.27 -4.07 11.73
CA CYS A 6 8.35 -4.68 10.41
C CYS A 6 9.78 -4.53 9.85
N VAL A 7 10.25 -5.55 9.13
CA VAL A 7 11.43 -5.41 8.27
C VAL A 7 11.11 -4.36 7.20
N TYR A 8 11.97 -3.37 7.05
CA TYR A 8 11.73 -2.24 6.16
C TYR A 8 13.03 -1.69 5.59
N THR A 9 13.08 -1.57 4.27
CA THR A 9 14.09 -0.82 3.52
C THR A 9 13.38 0.17 2.60
N SER A 10 13.73 1.45 2.68
CA SER A 10 13.13 2.49 1.84
C SER A 10 13.40 2.22 0.36
N CYS A 11 12.39 2.42 -0.49
CA CYS A 11 12.42 2.15 -1.94
C CYS A 11 12.53 0.66 -2.35
N TYR A 12 12.32 -0.27 -1.41
CA TYR A 12 12.18 -1.72 -1.68
C TYR A 12 10.83 -2.23 -1.18
N CYS A 13 9.75 -1.55 -1.57
CA CYS A 13 8.39 -1.82 -1.12
C CYS A 13 7.93 -3.26 -1.42
N GLU A 14 8.40 -3.83 -2.53
CA GLU A 14 8.21 -5.21 -2.94
C GLU A 14 8.84 -6.21 -1.95
N GLU A 15 10.06 -5.96 -1.47
CA GLU A 15 10.71 -6.81 -0.47
C GLU A 15 10.05 -6.62 0.91
N ASN A 16 9.66 -5.40 1.23
CA ASN A 16 8.96 -5.08 2.48
C ASN A 16 7.63 -5.84 2.58
N VAL A 17 6.84 -5.84 1.50
CA VAL A 17 5.59 -6.61 1.42
C VAL A 17 5.86 -8.11 1.41
N TRP A 18 6.90 -8.57 0.71
CA TRP A 18 7.30 -9.98 0.76
C TRP A 18 7.63 -10.43 2.19
N LYS A 19 8.35 -9.61 2.95
CA LYS A 19 8.68 -9.87 4.36
C LYS A 19 7.45 -9.84 5.27
N LEU A 20 6.46 -8.99 4.98
CA LEU A 20 5.16 -9.04 5.67
C LEU A 20 4.43 -10.36 5.40
N CYS A 21 4.39 -10.83 4.15
CA CYS A 21 3.81 -12.13 3.81
C CYS A 21 4.54 -13.29 4.51
N GLU A 22 5.88 -13.26 4.54
CA GLU A 22 6.69 -14.24 5.26
C GLU A 22 6.34 -14.27 6.75
N TYR A 23 6.21 -13.10 7.37
CA TYR A 23 5.78 -12.98 8.76
C TYR A 23 4.37 -13.54 8.99
N ILE A 24 3.38 -13.15 8.18
CA ILE A 24 1.99 -13.60 8.30
C ILE A 24 1.91 -15.13 8.23
N ARG A 25 2.57 -15.71 7.23
CA ARG A 25 2.67 -17.17 7.06
C ARG A 25 3.28 -17.84 8.30
N SER A 26 4.26 -17.21 8.95
CA SER A 26 4.91 -17.79 10.13
C SER A 26 4.08 -17.72 11.40
N GLN A 27 3.06 -16.83 11.46
CA GLN A 27 2.21 -16.68 12.63
C GLN A 27 1.03 -17.64 12.66
N ASP A 28 0.65 -18.21 11.50
CA ASP A 28 -0.47 -19.15 11.35
C ASP A 28 -1.80 -18.66 11.98
N ARG A 29 -2.01 -17.32 11.97
CA ARG A 29 -3.18 -16.66 12.58
C ARG A 29 -4.30 -16.41 11.58
N TYR A 30 -3.93 -16.19 10.32
CA TYR A 30 -4.84 -15.89 9.21
C TYR A 30 -4.44 -16.73 8.00
N PRO A 31 -5.40 -17.22 7.19
CA PRO A 31 -5.09 -17.88 5.92
C PRO A 31 -4.31 -16.94 5.00
N LEU A 32 -3.24 -17.43 4.37
CA LEU A 32 -2.40 -16.61 3.50
C LEU A 32 -3.15 -16.20 2.22
N GLU A 33 -4.14 -16.99 1.83
CA GLU A 33 -5.01 -16.77 0.68
C GLU A 33 -5.87 -15.51 0.80
N GLU A 34 -6.03 -14.97 2.01
CA GLU A 34 -6.71 -13.69 2.23
C GLU A 34 -5.82 -12.48 1.89
N PHE A 35 -4.53 -12.68 1.63
CA PHE A 35 -3.56 -11.61 1.45
C PHE A 35 -3.04 -11.53 0.01
N TYR A 36 -2.98 -10.31 -0.50
CA TYR A 36 -2.57 -10.02 -1.87
C TYR A 36 -1.49 -8.94 -1.88
N ALA A 37 -0.34 -9.27 -2.47
CA ALA A 37 0.61 -8.23 -2.85
C ALA A 37 0.06 -7.48 -4.07
N VAL A 38 -0.18 -6.19 -3.92
CA VAL A 38 -0.76 -5.33 -4.96
C VAL A 38 0.33 -4.42 -5.48
N PHE A 39 0.73 -4.62 -6.73
CA PHE A 39 1.59 -3.71 -7.47
C PHE A 39 0.71 -2.62 -8.08
N ILE A 40 1.15 -1.38 -7.94
CA ILE A 40 0.47 -0.21 -8.46
C ILE A 40 1.47 0.52 -9.34
N SER A 41 1.15 0.71 -10.61
CA SER A 41 2.01 1.44 -11.54
C SER A 41 1.16 1.96 -12.72
N ASN A 42 1.83 2.35 -13.79
CA ASN A 42 1.25 2.59 -15.10
C ASN A 42 2.33 2.52 -16.20
N ASP A 43 1.93 2.70 -17.45
CA ASP A 43 2.83 2.60 -18.62
C ASP A 43 4.00 3.58 -18.56
N ARG A 44 3.77 4.74 -17.91
CA ARG A 44 4.77 5.79 -17.78
C ARG A 44 5.63 5.65 -16.54
N ARG A 45 5.29 4.72 -15.65
CA ARG A 45 5.91 4.58 -14.33
C ARG A 45 5.93 5.92 -13.61
N MET A 46 4.76 6.55 -13.54
CA MET A 46 4.54 7.80 -12.84
C MET A 46 3.16 7.75 -12.21
N ILE A 47 3.10 7.29 -10.97
CA ILE A 47 1.86 7.20 -10.20
C ILE A 47 1.92 8.09 -8.96
N PRO A 48 1.00 9.06 -8.82
CA PRO A 48 0.92 9.86 -7.61
C PRO A 48 0.23 9.09 -6.48
N LEU A 49 0.88 9.06 -5.32
CA LEU A 49 0.30 8.56 -4.06
C LEU A 49 0.41 9.62 -2.97
N TRP A 50 -0.72 9.95 -2.37
CA TRP A 50 -0.81 10.85 -1.24
C TRP A 50 -0.53 10.13 0.08
N LYS A 51 -0.36 10.93 1.14
CA LYS A 51 -0.14 10.43 2.50
C LYS A 51 1.06 9.48 2.57
N GLN A 52 2.15 9.82 1.89
CA GLN A 52 3.40 9.06 1.91
C GLN A 52 4.42 9.74 2.83
N LYS A 53 5.26 8.96 3.52
CA LYS A 53 6.27 9.44 4.47
C LYS A 53 7.29 10.40 3.85
N SER A 54 7.63 10.18 2.58
CA SER A 54 8.53 11.03 1.80
C SER A 54 7.82 12.24 1.17
N GLY A 55 6.50 12.35 1.33
CA GLY A 55 5.71 13.47 0.83
C GLY A 55 5.86 14.73 1.68
N HIS A 56 5.53 15.87 1.07
CA HIS A 56 5.53 17.17 1.73
C HIS A 56 4.11 17.74 1.79
N GLY A 57 3.59 17.95 3.01
CA GLY A 57 2.24 18.50 3.19
C GLY A 57 1.16 17.61 2.57
N ASP A 58 0.37 18.18 1.64
CA ASP A 58 -0.68 17.45 0.91
C ASP A 58 -0.29 17.14 -0.54
N GLU A 59 1.00 17.24 -0.88
CA GLU A 59 1.51 16.84 -2.20
C GLU A 59 1.70 15.32 -2.29
N PRO A 60 1.45 14.71 -3.46
CA PRO A 60 1.72 13.29 -3.66
C PRO A 60 3.22 13.04 -3.84
N VAL A 61 3.64 11.82 -3.52
CA VAL A 61 4.90 11.26 -4.03
C VAL A 61 4.59 10.60 -5.36
N VAL A 62 5.38 10.91 -6.39
CA VAL A 62 5.27 10.26 -7.70
C VAL A 62 6.23 9.08 -7.74
N TRP A 63 5.66 7.88 -7.72
CA TRP A 63 6.40 6.62 -7.78
C TRP A 63 6.48 6.09 -9.20
N ASP A 64 7.54 5.33 -9.49
CA ASP A 64 7.61 4.49 -10.69
C ASP A 64 6.69 3.27 -10.56
N TYR A 65 6.69 2.66 -9.39
CA TYR A 65 5.68 1.73 -8.91
C TYR A 65 5.67 1.75 -7.38
N HIS A 66 4.59 1.25 -6.78
CA HIS A 66 4.53 1.00 -5.34
C HIS A 66 3.87 -0.34 -5.07
N VAL A 67 4.26 -0.99 -3.98
CA VAL A 67 3.69 -2.27 -3.56
C VAL A 67 3.10 -2.15 -2.17
N ILE A 68 1.84 -2.55 -2.05
CA ILE A 68 1.12 -2.63 -0.78
C ILE A 68 0.60 -4.05 -0.56
N LEU A 69 0.30 -4.39 0.69
CA LEU A 69 -0.38 -5.65 1.00
C LEU A 69 -1.87 -5.36 1.28
N LEU A 70 -2.75 -6.02 0.53
CA LEU A 70 -4.19 -6.02 0.76
C LEU A 70 -4.58 -7.28 1.55
N HIS A 71 -5.37 -7.12 2.59
CA HIS A 71 -6.00 -8.21 3.33
C HIS A 71 -7.52 -8.16 3.12
N VAL A 72 -8.08 -9.28 2.64
CA VAL A 72 -9.50 -9.48 2.33
C VAL A 72 -10.06 -10.61 3.21
N PRO A 73 -10.33 -10.36 4.49
CA PRO A 73 -11.00 -11.32 5.35
C PRO A 73 -12.44 -11.52 4.85
N GLY A 74 -12.85 -12.77 4.64
CA GLY A 74 -14.12 -13.10 3.96
C GLY A 74 -15.36 -12.45 4.61
N GLY A 75 -15.91 -11.42 3.95
CA GLY A 75 -17.12 -10.72 4.39
C GLY A 75 -16.92 -9.63 5.46
N GLU A 76 -15.68 -9.31 5.80
CA GLU A 76 -15.33 -8.28 6.77
C GLU A 76 -14.68 -7.05 6.08
N GLN A 77 -14.28 -6.05 6.88
CA GLN A 77 -13.56 -4.87 6.39
C GLN A 77 -12.19 -5.26 5.82
N ASN A 78 -11.91 -4.82 4.59
CA ASN A 78 -10.59 -4.97 3.98
C ASN A 78 -9.57 -3.99 4.57
N PHE A 79 -8.30 -4.39 4.59
CA PHE A 79 -7.21 -3.59 5.13
C PHE A 79 -6.02 -3.49 4.17
N ILE A 80 -5.39 -2.31 4.16
CA ILE A 80 -4.14 -2.04 3.47
C ILE A 80 -3.01 -1.96 4.49
N TYR A 81 -1.93 -2.66 4.20
CA TYR A 81 -0.64 -2.51 4.87
C TYR A 81 0.32 -1.86 3.88
N ASP A 82 0.51 -0.56 4.05
CA ASP A 82 1.53 0.21 3.37
C ASP A 82 2.56 0.68 4.40
N LEU A 83 3.81 0.25 4.26
CA LEU A 83 4.87 0.67 5.18
C LEU A 83 5.30 2.11 4.93
N ASP A 84 5.02 2.68 3.77
CA ASP A 84 5.40 4.03 3.36
C ASP A 84 4.30 5.09 3.58
N THR A 85 3.06 4.69 3.91
CA THR A 85 2.00 5.67 4.23
C THR A 85 2.18 6.35 5.59
N VAL A 86 1.65 7.56 5.77
CA VAL A 86 1.44 8.23 7.07
C VAL A 86 0.05 7.94 7.67
N LEU A 87 -0.82 7.25 6.94
CA LEU A 87 -2.10 6.74 7.46
C LEU A 87 -1.89 5.65 8.53
N PRO A 88 -2.95 5.18 9.21
CA PRO A 88 -2.85 4.05 10.13
C PRO A 88 -2.22 2.80 9.48
N PHE A 89 -1.67 1.91 10.31
CA PHE A 89 -1.10 0.65 9.86
C PHE A 89 -1.55 -0.49 10.77
N PRO A 90 -2.42 -1.41 10.30
CA PRO A 90 -3.10 -1.37 8.99
C PRO A 90 -4.08 -0.20 8.85
N CYS A 91 -4.38 0.18 7.61
CA CYS A 91 -5.37 1.18 7.24
C CYS A 91 -6.64 0.50 6.69
N PRO A 92 -7.87 0.91 7.10
CA PRO A 92 -9.08 0.47 6.41
C PRO A 92 -9.02 0.81 4.92
N PHE A 93 -9.46 -0.12 4.06
CA PHE A 93 -9.39 0.03 2.60
C PHE A 93 -10.05 1.31 2.10
N GLU A 94 -11.26 1.63 2.58
CA GLU A 94 -12.00 2.84 2.17
C GLU A 94 -11.25 4.13 2.51
N THR A 95 -10.63 4.18 3.70
CA THR A 95 -9.80 5.31 4.13
C THR A 95 -8.56 5.44 3.24
N TYR A 96 -7.85 4.33 3.00
CA TYR A 96 -6.66 4.32 2.15
C TYR A 96 -7.01 4.75 0.72
N SER A 97 -8.09 4.21 0.16
CA SER A 97 -8.55 4.54 -1.19
C SER A 97 -8.89 6.02 -1.33
N THR A 98 -9.63 6.57 -0.37
CA THR A 98 -10.04 7.98 -0.41
C THR A 98 -8.87 8.93 -0.21
N GLU A 99 -7.96 8.64 0.72
CA GLU A 99 -6.93 9.60 1.14
C GLU A 99 -5.58 9.44 0.43
N ALA A 100 -5.16 8.21 0.13
CA ALA A 100 -3.87 7.91 -0.48
C ALA A 100 -3.98 7.80 -2.01
N PHE A 101 -5.00 7.12 -2.54
CA PHE A 101 -5.25 7.11 -3.98
C PHE A 101 -5.93 8.42 -4.39
N ARG A 102 -7.11 8.74 -3.86
CA ARG A 102 -8.02 9.75 -4.46
C ARG A 102 -8.51 9.33 -5.86
N PRO A 103 -9.59 9.93 -6.39
CA PRO A 103 -10.14 9.55 -7.70
C PRO A 103 -9.21 9.87 -8.88
N ASP A 104 -9.04 8.92 -9.81
CA ASP A 104 -8.28 9.12 -11.04
C ASP A 104 -8.89 10.19 -11.97
N ASP A 105 -10.20 10.42 -11.89
CA ASP A 105 -10.89 11.47 -12.67
C ASP A 105 -10.35 12.88 -12.39
N SER A 106 -9.67 13.07 -11.25
CA SER A 106 -9.01 14.33 -10.89
C SER A 106 -7.57 14.44 -11.41
N LEU A 107 -7.02 13.35 -11.96
CA LEU A 107 -5.66 13.26 -12.47
C LEU A 107 -5.62 13.34 -14.00
N HIS A 108 -4.50 13.82 -14.53
CA HIS A 108 -4.22 13.68 -15.96
C HIS A 108 -4.12 12.18 -16.30
N PRO A 109 -4.65 11.71 -17.45
CA PRO A 109 -4.69 10.28 -17.79
C PRO A 109 -3.34 9.56 -17.75
N GLU A 110 -2.25 10.29 -18.00
CA GLU A 110 -0.88 9.77 -17.92
C GLU A 110 -0.43 9.37 -16.50
N PHE A 111 -1.18 9.78 -15.47
CA PHE A 111 -0.96 9.46 -14.06
C PHE A 111 -1.99 8.46 -13.50
N HIS A 112 -2.91 7.96 -14.33
CA HIS A 112 -3.88 6.95 -13.88
C HIS A 112 -3.16 5.70 -13.42
N ARG A 113 -3.67 5.07 -12.37
CA ARG A 113 -3.03 3.91 -11.72
C ARG A 113 -3.79 2.64 -12.04
N TYR A 114 -3.07 1.54 -12.24
CA TYR A 114 -3.63 0.21 -12.38
C TYR A 114 -2.68 -0.86 -11.85
#